data_AF-A0A2K6W8W3-F1
#
_entry.id   AF-A0A2K6W8W3-F1
#
_cell.length_a   1.000
_cell.length_b   1.000
_cell.length_c   1.000
_cell.angle_alpha   90.00
_cell.angle_beta   90.00
_cell.angle_gamma   90.00
#
_symmetry.space_group_name_H-M   'P 1'
#
loop_
_entity.id
_entity.type
_entity.pdbx_description
1 polymer ?
#
loop_
_entity_poly.entity_id
_entity_poly.type
_entity_poly.pdbx_seq_one_letter_code
_entity_poly.pdbx_strand_id
1 'polypeptide(L)'
;MLFRKLILACLVVSTYSAFWNVFSMKKCVGGKSLFYYNGYGCNCGLGQNYKIPLDDVDTCCLRHKGCYNRALESGDCEHRLLPYLTIYEWKCVNQNPICTEDATNSENACATAICSCDSELVSCLKKAQFSYPKLQCSS
;
A
#
# COMPACT_ATOMS: atom_id res chain seq x y z
N MET A 1 -5.40 0.17 34.53
CA MET A 1 -6.34 0.76 33.53
C MET A 1 -5.62 1.34 32.30
N LEU A 2 -4.48 2.03 32.47
CA LEU A 2 -3.71 2.63 31.36
C LEU A 2 -3.25 1.59 30.31
N PHE A 3 -2.72 0.44 30.75
CA PHE A 3 -2.32 -0.67 29.85
C PHE A 3 -3.45 -1.16 28.94
N ARG A 4 -4.67 -1.29 29.46
CA ARG A 4 -5.83 -1.74 28.68
C ARG A 4 -6.26 -0.70 27.63
N LYS A 5 -6.14 0.61 27.95
CA LYS A 5 -6.38 1.68 26.98
C LYS A 5 -5.32 1.70 25.88
N LEU A 6 -4.04 1.49 26.23
CA LEU A 6 -2.93 1.38 25.27
C LEU A 6 -3.08 0.17 24.33
N ILE A 7 -3.46 -0.99 24.86
CA ILE A 7 -3.74 -2.18 24.03
C ILE A 7 -4.89 -1.87 23.07
N LEU A 8 -6.00 -1.29 23.55
CA LEU A 8 -7.14 -0.98 22.68
C LEU A 8 -6.78 0.04 21.60
N ALA A 9 -6.05 1.11 21.94
CA ALA A 9 -5.56 2.09 20.97
C ALA A 9 -4.63 1.47 19.92
N CYS A 10 -3.70 0.60 20.34
CA CYS A 10 -2.82 -0.14 19.45
C CYS A 10 -3.60 -1.05 18.50
N LEU A 11 -4.63 -1.75 19.00
CA LEU A 11 -5.50 -2.59 18.18
C LEU A 11 -6.27 -1.75 17.13
N VAL A 12 -6.82 -0.60 17.52
CA VAL A 12 -7.52 0.29 16.57
C VAL A 12 -6.58 0.83 15.50
N VAL A 13 -5.41 1.38 15.87
CA VAL A 13 -4.41 1.85 14.90
C VAL A 13 -3.99 0.72 13.98
N SER A 14 -3.82 -0.50 14.52
CA SER A 14 -3.43 -1.63 13.72
C SER A 14 -4.44 -1.94 12.62
N THR A 15 -5.76 -1.94 12.88
CA THR A 15 -6.81 -2.32 11.89
C THR A 15 -7.13 -1.26 10.83
N TYR A 16 -6.82 0.01 11.08
CA TYR A 16 -7.13 1.13 10.16
C TYR A 16 -5.90 1.66 9.41
N SER A 17 -4.73 1.06 9.64
CA SER A 17 -3.49 1.44 8.97
C SER A 17 -3.52 1.21 7.46
N ALA A 18 -2.62 1.90 6.74
CA ALA A 18 -2.38 1.74 5.31
C ALA A 18 -2.30 0.29 4.88
N PHE A 19 -1.67 -0.56 5.70
CA PHE A 19 -1.65 -2.00 5.51
C PHE A 19 -3.05 -2.57 5.22
N TRP A 20 -4.05 -2.36 6.09
CA TRP A 20 -5.40 -2.89 5.86
C TRP A 20 -6.18 -2.15 4.79
N ASN A 21 -5.91 -0.86 4.60
CA ASN A 21 -6.55 -0.10 3.54
C ASN A 21 -6.15 -0.65 2.16
N VAL A 22 -4.87 -0.98 1.90
CA VAL A 22 -4.47 -1.55 0.61
C VAL A 22 -5.08 -2.94 0.37
N PHE A 23 -5.24 -3.78 1.40
CA PHE A 23 -5.98 -5.05 1.27
C PHE A 23 -7.44 -4.80 0.88
N SER A 24 -8.07 -3.81 1.50
CA SER A 24 -9.48 -3.47 1.27
C SER A 24 -9.69 -2.83 -0.10
N MET A 25 -8.79 -1.95 -0.55
CA MET A 25 -8.74 -1.43 -1.92
C MET A 25 -8.57 -2.56 -2.95
N LYS A 26 -7.69 -3.53 -2.66
CA LYS A 26 -7.49 -4.67 -3.55
C LYS A 26 -8.74 -5.55 -3.66
N LYS A 27 -9.52 -5.67 -2.58
CA LYS A 27 -10.83 -6.34 -2.57
C LYS A 27 -11.85 -5.57 -3.41
N CYS A 28 -11.90 -4.25 -3.30
CA CYS A 28 -12.75 -3.39 -4.13
C CYS A 28 -12.47 -3.59 -5.63
N VAL A 29 -11.19 -3.61 -6.02
CA VAL A 29 -10.76 -3.77 -7.41
C VAL A 29 -11.10 -5.14 -8.01
N GLY A 30 -11.15 -6.19 -7.18
CA GLY A 30 -11.39 -7.57 -7.61
C GLY A 30 -10.14 -8.27 -8.16
N GLY A 31 -10.27 -9.54 -8.58
CA GLY A 31 -9.13 -10.39 -8.98
C GLY A 31 -8.49 -11.13 -7.79
N LYS A 32 -7.22 -11.52 -7.90
CA LYS A 32 -6.54 -12.23 -6.78
C LYS A 32 -6.39 -11.35 -5.55
N SER A 33 -6.52 -11.94 -4.37
CA SER A 33 -6.29 -11.23 -3.10
C SER A 33 -4.86 -10.69 -3.03
N LEU A 34 -4.66 -9.57 -2.32
CA LEU A 34 -3.33 -8.99 -2.13
C LEU A 34 -2.35 -9.97 -1.48
N PHE A 35 -2.84 -10.92 -0.66
CA PHE A 35 -2.03 -12.01 -0.09
C PHE A 35 -1.35 -12.88 -1.15
N TYR A 36 -1.93 -13.01 -2.35
CA TYR A 36 -1.28 -13.71 -3.45
C TYR A 36 -0.02 -12.99 -3.92
N TYR A 37 0.01 -11.67 -3.88
CA TYR A 37 1.17 -10.90 -4.37
C TYR A 37 2.26 -10.74 -3.32
N ASN A 38 2.00 -11.06 -2.05
CA ASN A 38 3.06 -11.08 -1.03
C ASN A 38 4.13 -12.12 -1.37
N GLY A 39 5.38 -11.68 -1.48
CA GLY A 39 6.53 -12.50 -1.90
C GLY A 39 6.51 -12.85 -3.40
N TYR A 40 5.81 -12.08 -4.23
CA TYR A 40 5.83 -12.25 -5.68
C TYR A 40 7.01 -11.46 -6.28
N GLY A 41 7.80 -12.11 -7.12
CA GLY A 41 8.94 -11.49 -7.78
C GLY A 41 9.99 -10.99 -6.79
N CYS A 42 10.71 -9.93 -7.16
CA CYS A 42 11.76 -9.34 -6.33
C CYS A 42 11.29 -8.14 -5.49
N ASN A 43 10.18 -7.52 -5.85
CA ASN A 43 9.77 -6.24 -5.30
C ASN A 43 8.44 -6.29 -4.54
N CYS A 44 7.60 -7.32 -4.67
CA CYS A 44 6.37 -7.42 -3.89
C CYS A 44 6.60 -7.97 -2.48
N GLY A 45 6.51 -7.10 -1.47
CA GLY A 45 6.66 -7.46 -0.05
C GLY A 45 7.33 -6.35 0.74
N LEU A 46 7.65 -6.65 2.00
CA LEU A 46 8.36 -5.72 2.88
C LEU A 46 9.83 -5.58 2.45
N GLY A 47 10.36 -4.37 2.58
CA GLY A 47 11.77 -4.05 2.32
C GLY A 47 11.93 -2.86 1.39
N GLN A 48 13.09 -2.20 1.47
CA GLN A 48 13.39 -1.00 0.67
C GLN A 48 14.26 -1.28 -0.56
N ASN A 49 14.70 -2.52 -0.75
CA ASN A 49 15.54 -2.87 -1.88
C ASN A 49 14.71 -2.87 -3.17
N TYR A 50 15.28 -2.23 -4.19
CA TYR A 50 14.81 -2.21 -5.56
C TYR A 50 15.61 -3.23 -6.36
N LYS A 51 14.92 -4.08 -7.11
CA LYS A 51 15.53 -5.05 -8.02
C LYS A 51 14.84 -4.97 -9.38
N ILE A 52 15.52 -5.45 -10.43
CA ILE A 52 14.94 -5.55 -11.77
C ILE A 52 13.64 -6.36 -11.67
N PRO A 53 12.49 -5.80 -12.10
CA PRO A 53 11.23 -6.49 -11.99
C PRO A 53 11.17 -7.64 -13.00
N LEU A 54 10.63 -8.78 -12.58
CA LEU A 54 10.57 -9.98 -13.41
C LEU A 54 9.39 -9.99 -14.40
N ASP A 55 8.32 -9.25 -14.10
CA ASP A 55 7.13 -9.09 -14.93
C ASP A 55 6.32 -7.83 -14.54
N ASP A 56 5.11 -7.71 -15.08
CA ASP A 56 4.21 -6.57 -14.83
C ASP A 56 3.78 -6.45 -13.36
N VAL A 57 3.53 -7.58 -12.69
CA VAL A 57 3.15 -7.59 -11.27
C VAL A 57 4.30 -7.06 -10.42
N ASP A 58 5.51 -7.56 -10.66
CA ASP A 58 6.70 -7.13 -9.96
C ASP A 58 7.02 -5.65 -10.26
N THR A 59 6.72 -5.19 -11.47
CA THR A 59 6.82 -3.78 -11.87
C THR A 59 5.82 -2.90 -11.09
N CYS A 60 4.58 -3.36 -10.88
CA CYS A 60 3.62 -2.64 -10.03
C CYS A 60 4.15 -2.46 -8.61
N CYS A 61 4.75 -3.50 -8.03
CA CYS A 61 5.31 -3.45 -6.68
C CYS A 61 6.56 -2.58 -6.58
N LEU A 62 7.43 -2.60 -7.60
CA LEU A 62 8.59 -1.70 -7.69
C LEU A 62 8.15 -0.23 -7.69
N ARG A 63 7.13 0.10 -8.49
CA ARG A 63 6.56 1.46 -8.55
C ARG A 63 5.94 1.88 -7.22
N HIS A 64 5.23 0.97 -6.56
CA HIS A 64 4.63 1.21 -5.25
C HIS A 64 5.68 1.52 -4.17
N LYS A 65 6.76 0.73 -4.08
CA LYS A 65 7.91 1.03 -3.22
C LYS A 65 8.49 2.42 -3.50
N GLY A 66 8.68 2.75 -4.78
CA GLY A 66 9.14 4.07 -5.20
C GLY A 66 8.19 5.20 -4.79
N CYS A 67 6.88 4.96 -4.86
CA CYS A 67 5.86 5.92 -4.42
C CYS A 67 5.94 6.18 -2.91
N TYR A 68 6.05 5.12 -2.10
CA TYR A 68 6.24 5.22 -0.65
C TYR A 68 7.54 5.95 -0.28
N ASN A 69 8.63 5.64 -0.96
CA ASN A 69 9.90 6.34 -0.74
C ASN A 69 9.81 7.82 -1.11
N ARG A 70 9.16 8.17 -2.23
CA ARG A 70 8.95 9.58 -2.59
C ARG A 70 8.17 10.35 -1.53
N ALA A 71 7.14 9.75 -0.94
CA ALA A 71 6.38 10.38 0.15
C ALA A 71 7.24 10.63 1.41
N LEU A 72 8.29 9.84 1.64
CA LEU A 72 9.27 10.10 2.70
C LEU A 72 10.27 11.19 2.29
N GLU A 73 10.79 11.12 1.05
CA GLU A 73 11.81 12.05 0.53
C GLU A 73 11.27 13.47 0.33
N SER A 74 9.98 13.62 -0.03
CA SER A 74 9.30 14.91 -0.14
C SER A 74 9.01 15.56 1.21
N GLY A 75 9.06 14.78 2.30
CA GLY A 75 8.64 15.21 3.62
C GLY A 75 7.13 15.13 3.86
N ASP A 76 6.33 14.59 2.93
CA ASP A 76 4.89 14.38 3.14
C ASP A 76 4.66 13.44 4.33
N CYS A 77 5.50 12.42 4.48
CA CYS A 77 5.53 11.50 5.61
C CYS A 77 6.84 11.67 6.41
N GLU A 78 6.75 12.15 7.65
CA GLU A 78 7.93 12.50 8.47
C GLU A 78 8.74 11.30 9.01
N HIS A 79 8.14 10.10 9.05
CA HIS A 79 8.77 8.93 9.65
C HIS A 79 8.65 7.69 8.77
N ARG A 80 9.72 6.88 8.75
CA ARG A 80 9.85 5.67 7.92
C ARG A 80 8.72 4.64 8.08
N LEU A 81 8.06 4.60 9.24
CA LEU A 81 6.95 3.68 9.48
C LEU A 81 5.58 4.24 9.05
N LEU A 82 5.46 5.56 8.86
CA LEU A 82 4.18 6.20 8.50
C LEU A 82 3.60 5.63 7.21
N PRO A 83 4.35 5.41 6.10
CA PRO A 83 3.78 4.79 4.90
C PRO A 83 3.02 3.48 5.13
N TYR A 84 3.35 2.73 6.19
CA TYR A 84 2.69 1.47 6.54
C TYR A 84 1.61 1.60 7.62
N LEU A 85 1.67 2.66 8.43
CA LEU A 85 0.81 2.86 9.61
C LEU A 85 -0.20 4.00 9.45
N THR A 86 -0.01 4.89 8.48
CA THR A 86 -0.87 6.02 8.19
C THR A 86 -2.29 5.55 7.92
N ILE A 87 -3.24 6.15 8.61
CA ILE A 87 -4.66 5.97 8.36
C ILE A 87 -5.06 6.98 7.30
N TYR A 88 -5.86 6.55 6.33
CA TYR A 88 -6.40 7.44 5.31
C TYR A 88 -7.80 6.99 4.89
N GLU A 89 -8.59 7.92 4.39
CA GLU A 89 -9.96 7.70 3.92
C GLU A 89 -10.05 7.46 2.41
N TRP A 90 -10.90 6.51 2.04
CA TRP A 90 -11.18 6.18 0.65
C TRP A 90 -12.55 5.51 0.50
N LYS A 91 -13.08 5.49 -0.73
CA LYS A 91 -14.32 4.79 -1.09
C LYS A 91 -14.15 3.93 -2.33
N CYS A 92 -14.92 2.84 -2.40
CA CYS A 92 -15.00 2.01 -3.60
C CYS A 92 -16.14 2.49 -4.51
N VAL A 93 -15.84 2.95 -5.72
CA VAL A 93 -16.83 3.34 -6.73
C VAL A 93 -16.59 2.49 -7.97
N ASN A 94 -17.53 1.62 -8.35
CA ASN A 94 -17.44 0.81 -9.58
C ASN A 94 -16.10 0.04 -9.72
N GLN A 95 -15.66 -0.64 -8.66
CA GLN A 95 -14.36 -1.32 -8.59
C GLN A 95 -13.13 -0.41 -8.77
N ASN A 96 -13.29 0.89 -8.50
CA ASN A 96 -12.24 1.89 -8.51
C ASN A 96 -12.11 2.52 -7.11
N PRO A 97 -10.96 2.38 -6.43
CA PRO A 97 -10.71 3.03 -5.15
C PRO A 97 -10.42 4.52 -5.35
N ILE A 98 -11.22 5.36 -4.69
CA ILE A 98 -11.11 6.82 -4.72
C ILE A 98 -10.70 7.30 -3.34
N CYS A 99 -9.55 7.97 -3.25
CA CYS A 99 -9.10 8.67 -2.04
C CYS A 99 -10.04 9.84 -1.73
N THR A 100 -10.38 10.03 -0.46
CA THR A 100 -11.33 11.08 -0.03
C THR A 100 -10.73 12.08 0.95
N GLU A 101 -9.45 11.96 1.25
CA GLU A 101 -8.70 12.96 2.00
C GLU A 101 -8.74 14.33 1.32
N ASP A 102 -8.80 15.39 2.12
CA ASP A 102 -8.64 16.76 1.62
C ASP A 102 -7.15 17.03 1.35
N ALA A 103 -6.78 16.98 0.08
CA ALA A 103 -5.41 17.23 -0.39
C ALA A 103 -4.95 18.69 -0.21
N THR A 104 -5.85 19.63 0.12
CA THR A 104 -5.49 21.02 0.39
C THR A 104 -5.03 21.23 1.83
N ASN A 105 -5.37 20.32 2.74
CA ASN A 105 -4.88 20.33 4.10
C ASN A 105 -3.50 19.67 4.17
N SER A 106 -2.46 20.44 4.47
CA SER A 106 -1.09 19.93 4.62
C SER A 106 -0.95 18.91 5.76
N GLU A 107 -1.81 18.92 6.77
CA GLU A 107 -1.82 17.91 7.82
C GLU A 107 -2.15 16.50 7.28
N ASN A 108 -2.82 16.43 6.13
CA ASN A 108 -3.18 15.19 5.44
C ASN A 108 -2.18 14.80 4.35
N ALA A 109 -1.02 15.46 4.24
CA ALA A 109 -0.06 15.21 3.16
C ALA A 109 0.35 13.73 3.07
N CYS A 110 0.74 13.12 4.19
CA CYS A 110 1.08 11.70 4.23
C CYS A 110 -0.13 10.80 3.87
N ALA A 111 -1.31 11.08 4.43
CA ALA A 111 -2.52 10.29 4.17
C ALA A 111 -2.91 10.33 2.68
N THR A 112 -2.85 11.51 2.07
CA THR A 112 -3.13 11.74 0.65
C THR A 112 -2.12 11.01 -0.23
N ALA A 113 -0.82 11.14 0.06
CA ALA A 113 0.24 10.50 -0.71
C ALA A 113 0.12 8.97 -0.67
N ILE A 114 -0.02 8.38 0.52
CA ILE A 114 -0.10 6.93 0.70
C ILE A 114 -1.37 6.35 0.10
N CYS A 115 -2.52 7.02 0.28
CA CYS A 115 -3.75 6.60 -0.37
C CYS A 115 -3.59 6.55 -1.90
N SER A 116 -2.96 7.56 -2.50
CA SER A 116 -2.69 7.60 -3.94
C SER A 116 -1.80 6.43 -4.36
N CYS A 117 -0.70 6.20 -3.65
CA CYS A 117 0.21 5.08 -3.92
C CYS A 117 -0.51 3.72 -3.89
N ASP A 118 -1.37 3.49 -2.89
CA ASP A 118 -2.11 2.23 -2.75
C ASP A 118 -3.19 2.06 -3.81
N SER A 119 -3.90 3.13 -4.18
CA SER A 119 -4.88 3.14 -5.26
C SER A 119 -4.23 2.80 -6.62
N GLU A 120 -3.07 3.39 -6.89
CA GLU A 120 -2.28 3.10 -8.10
C GLU A 120 -1.78 1.65 -8.13
N LEU A 121 -1.27 1.14 -7.01
CA LEU A 121 -0.81 -0.25 -6.90
C LEU A 121 -1.93 -1.21 -7.27
N VAL A 122 -3.10 -1.11 -6.64
CA VAL A 122 -4.17 -2.08 -6.88
C VAL A 122 -4.76 -1.95 -8.29
N SER A 123 -4.77 -0.74 -8.85
CA SER A 123 -5.16 -0.49 -10.25
C SER A 123 -4.17 -1.08 -11.24
N CYS A 124 -2.87 -1.02 -10.94
CA CYS A 124 -1.80 -1.67 -11.71
C CYS A 124 -1.95 -3.20 -11.65
N LEU A 125 -2.11 -3.76 -10.45
CA LEU A 125 -2.31 -5.20 -10.24
C LEU A 125 -3.58 -5.74 -10.91
N LYS A 126 -4.63 -4.92 -11.10
CA LYS A 126 -5.84 -5.30 -11.85
C LYS A 126 -5.51 -5.63 -13.31
N LYS A 127 -4.56 -4.89 -13.90
CA LYS A 127 -4.22 -4.93 -15.33
C LYS A 127 -3.03 -5.85 -15.62
N ALA A 128 -2.16 -6.05 -14.63
CA ALA A 128 -0.96 -6.85 -14.77
C ALA A 128 -1.27 -8.33 -15.05
N GLN A 129 -0.54 -8.90 -16.00
CA GLN A 129 -0.51 -10.35 -16.18
C GLN A 129 0.38 -10.96 -15.08
N PHE A 130 -0.11 -12.01 -14.42
CA PHE A 130 0.64 -12.71 -13.39
C PHE A 130 0.96 -14.13 -13.84
N SER A 131 2.08 -14.64 -13.37
CA SER A 131 2.53 -16.02 -13.57
C SER A 131 2.00 -16.94 -12.46
N TYR A 132 1.80 -18.22 -12.81
CA TYR A 132 1.56 -19.30 -11.86
C TYR A 132 2.50 -20.48 -12.20
N PRO A 133 3.32 -20.96 -11.24
CA PRO A 133 3.44 -20.50 -9.84
C PRO A 133 4.00 -19.07 -9.73
N LYS A 134 3.95 -18.47 -8.54
CA LYS A 134 4.49 -17.12 -8.30
C LYS A 134 5.97 -17.08 -8.68
N LEU A 135 6.39 -16.07 -9.43
CA LEU A 135 7.80 -15.84 -9.70
C LEU A 135 8.54 -15.62 -8.37
N GLN A 136 9.70 -16.25 -8.23
CA GLN A 136 10.61 -16.06 -7.10
C GLN A 136 11.76 -15.20 -7.54
N CYS A 137 12.22 -14.30 -6.66
CA CYS A 137 13.44 -13.56 -6.93
C CYS A 137 14.64 -14.51 -6.94
N SER A 138 15.29 -14.67 -8.09
CA SER A 138 16.62 -15.28 -8.14
C SER A 138 17.59 -14.36 -7.39
N SER A 139 18.25 -14.90 -6.37
CA SER A 139 19.17 -14.19 -5.47
C SER A 139 20.16 -13.31 -6.21
#